data_AF-A0A485NQL5-F1
#
_entry.id   AF-A0A485NQL5-F1
#
_cell.length_a   1.000
_cell.length_b   1.000
_cell.length_c   1.000
_cell.angle_alpha   90.00
_cell.angle_beta   90.00
_cell.angle_gamma   90.00
#
_symmetry.space_group_name_H-M   'P 1'
#
loop_
_entity.id
_entity.type
_entity.pdbx_description
1 polymer ?
#
loop_
_entity_poly.entity_id
_entity_poly.type
_entity_poly.pdbx_seq_one_letter_code
_entity_poly.pdbx_strand_id
1 'polypeptide(L)'
;MSKTTEVPQEPKESLSQFYERLCEAFHLYIPFDPEVSLNQQMVNVAFIGQAQEDIWHKLQKLEGFASMNASQLLEVATKVFVNGDQMVWREERQKVQNKADLLASALVE
;
A
#
# COMPACT_ATOMS: atom_id res chain seq x y z
N MET A 1 17.06 7.92 16.20
CA MET A 1 15.69 8.23 15.75
C MET A 1 14.84 7.03 16.16
N SER A 2 13.94 7.25 17.11
CA SER A 2 13.43 6.25 18.06
C SER A 2 12.37 5.32 17.46
N LYS A 3 12.39 4.04 17.86
CA LYS A 3 11.44 2.94 17.54
C LYS A 3 9.98 3.17 18.00
N THR A 4 9.57 4.39 18.32
CA THR A 4 8.39 4.65 19.16
C THR A 4 7.06 4.78 18.42
N THR A 5 7.04 4.70 17.08
CA THR A 5 5.82 4.76 16.26
C THR A 5 5.85 3.77 15.09
N GLU A 6 6.37 2.56 15.32
CA GLU A 6 6.18 1.44 14.38
C GLU A 6 4.77 0.86 14.58
N VAL A 7 3.86 1.25 13.71
CA VAL A 7 2.50 0.74 13.58
C VAL A 7 2.47 0.05 12.21
N PRO A 8 2.90 -1.21 12.08
CA PRO A 8 2.87 -1.90 10.78
C PRO A 8 1.44 -2.21 10.36
N GLN A 9 1.20 -2.25 9.04
CA GLN A 9 -0.09 -2.66 8.48
C GLN A 9 -0.36 -4.13 8.77
N GLU A 10 -1.53 -4.45 9.32
CA GLU A 10 -1.90 -5.84 9.59
C GLU A 10 -2.36 -6.57 8.32
N PRO A 11 -2.18 -7.90 8.18
CA PRO A 11 -2.47 -8.64 6.95
C PRO A 11 -3.94 -8.62 6.47
N LYS A 12 -4.88 -8.28 7.36
CA LYS A 12 -6.33 -8.23 7.05
C LYS A 12 -6.90 -6.82 7.17
N GLU A 13 -6.05 -5.85 7.45
CA GLU A 13 -6.46 -4.47 7.70
C GLU A 13 -6.56 -3.70 6.39
N SER A 14 -7.64 -2.94 6.24
CA SER A 14 -7.80 -2.04 5.09
C SER A 14 -6.85 -0.84 5.20
N LEU A 15 -6.47 -0.27 4.06
CA LEU A 15 -5.59 0.90 4.01
C LEU A 15 -6.12 2.11 4.79
N SER A 16 -7.44 2.29 4.84
CA SER A 16 -8.06 3.36 5.63
C SER A 16 -7.92 3.13 7.13
N GLN A 17 -8.21 1.91 7.62
CA GLN A 17 -8.03 1.55 9.03
C GLN A 17 -6.57 1.70 9.45
N PHE A 18 -5.66 1.30 8.56
CA PHE A 18 -4.23 1.45 8.79
C PHE A 18 -3.81 2.91 8.96
N TYR A 19 -4.28 3.78 8.06
CA TYR A 19 -4.02 5.22 8.12
C TYR A 19 -4.59 5.86 9.39
N GLU A 20 -5.79 5.46 9.82
CA GLU A 20 -6.41 5.93 11.06
C GLU A 20 -5.58 5.55 12.31
N ARG A 21 -5.11 4.30 12.43
CA ARG A 21 -4.23 3.90 13.53
C ARG A 21 -2.92 4.67 13.55
N LEU A 22 -2.36 4.97 12.38
CA LEU A 22 -1.18 5.81 12.29
C LEU A 22 -1.47 7.23 12.79
N CYS A 23 -2.58 7.85 12.38
CA CYS A 23 -3.01 9.15 12.89
C CYS A 23 -3.18 9.14 14.42
N GLU A 24 -3.80 8.11 14.99
CA GLU A 24 -3.96 7.94 16.44
C GLU A 24 -2.61 7.82 17.17
N ALA A 25 -1.71 6.99 16.63
CA ALA A 25 -0.38 6.82 17.20
C ALA A 25 0.44 8.12 17.16
N PHE A 26 0.33 8.89 16.07
CA PHE A 26 0.96 10.20 15.96
C PHE A 26 0.34 11.23 16.93
N HIS A 27 -0.99 11.21 17.13
CA HIS A 27 -1.70 12.04 18.12
C HIS A 27 -1.21 11.79 19.56
N LEU A 28 -0.91 10.54 19.91
CA LEU A 28 -0.47 10.16 21.26
C LEU A 28 0.98 10.56 21.56
N TYR A 29 1.83 10.69 20.54
CA TYR A 29 3.27 10.91 20.70
C TYR A 29 3.74 12.33 20.36
N ILE A 30 2.97 13.10 19.60
CA ILE A 30 3.35 14.44 19.18
C ILE A 30 2.29 15.43 19.68
N PRO A 31 2.65 16.45 20.50
CA PRO A 31 1.73 17.51 20.91
C PRO A 31 1.52 18.51 19.77
N PHE A 32 1.15 18.02 18.58
CA PHE A 32 0.85 18.83 17.40
C PHE A 32 -0.36 18.26 16.69
N ASP A 33 -1.22 19.16 16.24
CA ASP A 33 -2.46 18.87 15.54
C ASP A 33 -2.18 18.21 14.16
N PRO A 34 -2.56 16.95 13.93
CA PRO A 34 -2.30 16.24 12.68
C PRO A 34 -3.06 16.81 11.48
N GLU A 35 -4.01 17.73 11.69
CA GLU A 35 -4.67 18.47 10.60
C GLU A 35 -3.81 19.59 10.02
N VAL A 36 -2.68 19.93 10.66
CA VAL A 36 -1.69 20.86 10.08
C VAL A 36 -0.93 20.16 8.95
N SER A 37 -0.91 20.80 7.78
CA SER A 37 -0.27 20.27 6.55
C SER A 37 1.12 19.66 6.73
N LEU A 38 1.97 20.24 7.60
CA LEU A 38 3.31 19.72 7.88
C LEU A 38 3.29 18.34 8.59
N ASN A 39 2.34 18.12 9.48
CA ASN A 39 2.19 16.85 10.21
C ASN A 39 1.59 15.76 9.32
N GLN A 40 0.71 16.17 8.40
CA GLN A 40 0.16 15.28 7.39
C GLN A 40 1.25 14.69 6.48
N GLN A 41 2.27 15.48 6.11
CA GLN A 41 3.43 14.96 5.36
C GLN A 41 4.15 13.85 6.13
N MET A 42 4.31 14.00 7.45
CA MET A 42 4.95 12.99 8.29
C MET A 42 4.12 11.70 8.37
N VAL A 43 2.79 11.83 8.52
CA VAL A 43 1.87 10.69 8.50
C VAL A 43 1.90 9.98 7.14
N ASN A 44 1.92 10.73 6.04
CA ASN A 44 2.01 10.16 4.69
C ASN A 44 3.32 9.37 4.46
N VAL A 45 4.44 9.91 4.95
CA VAL A 45 5.74 9.22 4.87
C VAL A 45 5.75 7.95 5.73
N ALA A 46 5.18 8.01 6.94
CA ALA A 46 5.06 6.84 7.81
C ALA A 46 4.13 5.78 7.24
N PHE A 47 2.98 6.19 6.69
CA PHE A 47 2.02 5.34 6.02
C PHE A 47 2.67 4.55 4.88
N ILE A 48 3.44 5.21 4.01
CA ILE A 48 4.17 4.51 2.96
C ILE A 48 5.22 3.58 3.55
N GLY A 49 6.05 4.06 4.48
CA GLY A 49 7.16 3.29 5.05
C GLY A 49 6.75 2.06 5.87
N GLN A 50 5.49 2.00 6.31
CA GLN A 50 4.96 0.93 7.17
C GLN A 50 3.83 0.12 6.51
N ALA A 51 3.43 0.48 5.28
CA ALA A 51 2.54 -0.31 4.45
C ALA A 51 3.23 -1.60 3.95
N GLN A 52 2.44 -2.56 3.48
CA GLN A 52 2.98 -3.81 2.91
C GLN A 52 3.93 -3.54 1.72
N GLU A 53 4.93 -4.42 1.55
CA GLU A 53 6.11 -4.24 0.69
C GLU A 53 5.77 -3.97 -0.79
N ASP A 54 4.68 -4.56 -1.28
CA ASP A 54 4.16 -4.41 -2.64
C ASP A 54 3.49 -3.04 -2.89
N ILE A 55 2.84 -2.48 -1.88
CA ILE A 55 2.20 -1.16 -1.89
C ILE A 55 3.28 -0.07 -1.76
N TRP A 56 4.22 -0.26 -0.84
CA TRP A 56 5.33 0.65 -0.58
C TRP A 56 6.17 0.93 -1.84
N HIS A 57 6.61 -0.12 -2.54
CA HIS A 57 7.44 0.00 -3.75
C HIS A 57 6.78 0.78 -4.89
N LYS A 58 5.45 0.74 -4.96
CA LYS A 58 4.67 1.41 -6.00
C LYS A 58 4.34 2.84 -5.61
N LEU A 59 4.03 3.10 -4.33
CA LEU A 59 3.71 4.43 -3.84
C LEU A 59 4.93 5.36 -3.78
N GLN A 60 6.12 4.85 -3.46
CA GLN A 60 7.34 5.67 -3.46
C GLN A 60 7.69 6.27 -4.83
N LYS A 61 7.23 5.68 -5.93
CA LYS A 61 7.49 6.16 -7.29
C LYS A 61 6.59 7.32 -7.71
N LEU A 62 5.58 7.66 -6.91
CA LEU A 62 4.67 8.76 -7.20
C LEU A 62 5.28 10.07 -6.69
N GLU A 63 5.59 10.98 -7.61
CA GLU A 63 6.04 12.32 -7.24
C GLU A 63 4.94 13.05 -6.42
N GLY A 64 5.35 13.72 -5.35
CA GLY A 64 4.46 14.55 -4.55
C GLY A 64 3.55 13.81 -3.56
N PHE A 65 3.69 12.50 -3.35
CA PHE A 65 2.86 11.73 -2.40
C PHE A 65 2.83 12.34 -0.99
N ALA A 66 3.96 12.88 -0.53
CA ALA A 66 4.07 13.45 0.81
C ALA A 66 3.15 14.67 0.97
N SER A 67 2.92 15.42 -0.12
CA SER A 67 2.09 16.63 -0.15
C SER A 67 0.61 16.36 -0.45
N MET A 68 0.23 15.09 -0.67
CA MET A 68 -1.17 14.72 -0.86
C MET A 68 -1.95 14.85 0.44
N ASN A 69 -3.23 15.20 0.34
CA ASN A 69 -4.11 15.02 1.50
C ASN A 69 -4.44 13.52 1.70
N ALA A 70 -4.99 13.19 2.87
CA ALA A 70 -5.27 11.82 3.27
C ALA A 70 -6.17 11.09 2.26
N SER A 71 -7.23 11.75 1.79
CA SER A 71 -8.17 11.16 0.83
C SER A 71 -7.49 10.86 -0.51
N GLN A 72 -6.66 11.78 -1.02
CA GLN A 72 -5.90 11.58 -2.26
C GLN A 72 -4.91 10.42 -2.12
N LEU A 73 -4.16 10.37 -1.01
CA LEU A 73 -3.20 9.29 -0.77
C LEU A 73 -3.90 7.93 -0.68
N LEU A 74 -5.02 7.85 0.04
CA LEU A 74 -5.80 6.63 0.18
C LEU A 74 -6.41 6.17 -1.14
N GLU A 75 -6.92 7.09 -1.97
CA GLU A 75 -7.46 6.74 -3.29
C GLU A 75 -6.38 6.14 -4.19
N VAL A 76 -5.19 6.76 -4.22
CA VAL A 76 -4.07 6.29 -5.03
C VAL A 76 -3.54 4.95 -4.51
N ALA A 77 -3.37 4.81 -3.19
CA ALA A 77 -2.96 3.56 -2.57
C ALA A 77 -3.95 2.42 -2.85
N THR A 78 -5.25 2.69 -2.78
CA THR A 78 -6.30 1.71 -3.11
C THR A 78 -6.23 1.29 -4.58
N LYS A 79 -6.04 2.25 -5.51
CA LYS A 79 -5.87 1.92 -6.94
C LYS A 79 -4.62 1.08 -7.19
N VAL A 80 -3.51 1.40 -6.52
CA VAL A 80 -2.25 0.65 -6.62
C VAL A 80 -2.40 -0.77 -6.09
N PHE A 81 -3.10 -0.94 -4.96
CA PHE A 81 -3.39 -2.24 -4.37
C PHE A 81 -4.29 -3.08 -5.30
N VAL A 82 -5.43 -2.52 -5.73
CA VAL A 82 -6.39 -3.22 -6.61
C VAL A 82 -5.77 -3.56 -7.96
N ASN A 83 -4.99 -2.66 -8.56
CA ASN A 83 -4.29 -2.94 -9.81
C ASN A 83 -3.15 -3.94 -9.62
N GLY A 84 -2.49 -3.92 -8.46
CA GLY A 84 -1.46 -4.89 -8.07
C GLY A 84 -2.05 -6.29 -8.00
N ASP A 85 -3.12 -6.46 -7.23
CA ASP A 85 -3.87 -7.71 -7.14
C ASP A 85 -4.31 -8.18 -8.53
N GLN A 86 -4.91 -7.30 -9.34
CA GLN A 86 -5.33 -7.67 -10.70
C GLN A 86 -4.17 -8.14 -11.60
N MET A 87 -2.98 -7.55 -11.48
CA MET A 87 -1.80 -8.01 -12.22
C MET A 87 -1.31 -9.38 -11.71
N VAL A 88 -1.25 -9.58 -10.39
CA VAL A 88 -0.86 -10.86 -9.79
C VAL A 88 -1.84 -11.97 -10.19
N TRP A 89 -3.14 -11.73 -10.08
CA TRP A 89 -4.18 -12.67 -10.52
C TRP A 89 -4.12 -12.96 -12.03
N ARG A 90 -3.76 -11.96 -12.85
CA ARG A 90 -3.58 -12.13 -14.29
C ARG A 90 -2.36 -12.98 -14.61
N GLU A 91 -1.22 -12.75 -13.97
CA GLU A 91 -0.01 -13.56 -14.16
C GLU A 91 -0.22 -15.02 -13.75
N GLU A 92 -0.84 -15.26 -12.59
CA GLU A 92 -1.16 -16.61 -12.14
C GLU A 92 -2.12 -17.30 -13.12
N ARG A 93 -3.16 -16.61 -13.60
CA ARG A 93 -4.05 -17.13 -14.64
C ARG A 93 -3.32 -17.41 -15.95
N GLN A 94 -2.38 -16.56 -16.36
CA GLN A 94 -1.58 -16.75 -17.57
C GLN A 94 -0.64 -17.95 -17.42
N LYS A 95 -0.01 -18.15 -16.25
CA LYS A 95 0.82 -19.33 -15.97
C LYS A 95 -0.01 -20.62 -16.04
N VAL A 96 -1.21 -20.61 -15.48
CA VAL A 96 -2.14 -21.76 -15.55
C VAL A 96 -2.55 -22.03 -17.00
N GLN A 97 -2.89 -20.99 -17.77
CA GLN A 97 -3.26 -21.13 -19.18
C GLN A 97 -2.09 -21.67 -20.02
N ASN A 98 -0.89 -21.10 -19.89
CA ASN A 98 0.29 -21.56 -20.62
C ASN A 98 0.63 -23.02 -20.31
N LYS A 99 0.47 -23.46 -19.05
CA LYS A 99 0.64 -24.87 -18.67
C LYS A 99 -0.42 -25.75 -19.32
N ALA A 100 -1.68 -25.32 -19.34
CA ALA A 100 -2.75 -26.07 -20.00
C ALA A 100 -2.52 -26.20 -21.51
N ASP A 101 -2.06 -25.13 -22.17
CA ASP A 101 -1.78 -25.11 -23.62
C ASP A 101 -0.59 -26.01 -23.99
N LEU A 102 0.46 -26.04 -23.14
CA LEU A 102 1.59 -26.96 -23.29
C LEU A 102 1.17 -28.43 -23.15
N LEU A 103 0.32 -28.73 -22.17
CA LEU A 103 -0.20 -30.09 -21.97
C LEU A 103 -1.10 -30.52 -23.14
N ALA A 104 -1.97 -29.63 -23.62
CA ALA A 104 -2.82 -29.89 -24.77
C ALA A 104 -2.01 -30.13 -26.05
N SER A 105 -0.92 -29.38 -26.26
CA SER A 105 -0.04 -29.56 -27.43
C SER A 105 0.71 -30.89 -27.41
N ALA A 106 1.11 -31.36 -26.23
CA ALA A 106 1.82 -32.64 -26.05
C ALA A 106 0.92 -33.89 -26.20
N LEU A 107 -0.41 -33.71 -26.19
CA LEU A 107 -1.40 -34.79 -26.37
C LEU A 107 -1.85 -34.96 -27.83
N VAL A 108 -1.43 -34.06 -28.72
CA VAL A 108 -1.82 -34.04 -30.14
C VAL A 108 -0.68 -34.57 -31.05
N GLU A 109 0.53 -34.78 -30.51
CA GLU A 109 1.60 -35.60 -31.12
C GLU A 109 1.47 -37.09 -30.74
#